data_AF-A0A0E3BGH8-F1
#
_entry.id   AF-A0A0E3BGH8-F1
#
_cell.length_a   1.000
_cell.length_b   1.000
_cell.length_c   1.000
_cell.angle_alpha   90.00
_cell.angle_beta   90.00
_cell.angle_gamma   90.00
#
_symmetry.space_group_name_H-M   'P 1'
#
loop_
_entity.id
_entity.type
_entity.pdbx_description
1 polymer ?
#
loop_
_entity_poly.entity_id
_entity_poly.type
_entity_poly.pdbx_seq_one_letter_code
_entity_poly.pdbx_strand_id
1 'polypeptide(L)' 'MPRFVIQSAATGRFLAADPDGGEPMWVSLLQQAGGGVTDDMERIAQLVGDYCEPEDFPQVVDLDRLGTANDY' A
#
# COMPACT_ATOMS: atom_id res chain seq x y z
N MET A 1 -1.87 -15.28 5.81
CA MET A 1 -0.75 -14.31 5.74
C MET A 1 -1.41 -12.95 5.55
N PRO A 2 -1.06 -11.96 6.39
CA PRO A 2 -1.72 -10.65 6.38
C PRO A 2 -1.50 -9.93 5.05
N ARG A 3 -2.48 -9.17 4.58
CA ARG A 3 -2.42 -8.49 3.28
C ARG A 3 -2.32 -6.99 3.48
N PHE A 4 -1.12 -6.43 3.33
CA PHE A 4 -0.91 -5.00 3.48
C PHE A 4 -0.83 -4.28 2.15
N VAL A 5 -1.30 -3.03 2.13
CA VAL A 5 -1.10 -2.08 1.03
C VAL A 5 -0.68 -0.73 1.58
N ILE A 6 0.04 0.05 0.78
CA ILE A 6 0.36 1.45 1.11
C ILE A 6 -0.69 2.36 0.44
N GLN A 7 -1.29 3.25 1.22
CA GLN A 7 -2.26 4.24 0.75
C GLN A 7 -1.77 5.66 1.07
N SER A 8 -1.88 6.57 0.10
CA SER A 8 -1.72 8.01 0.33
C SER A 8 -2.97 8.55 1.00
N ALA A 9 -2.86 9.11 2.19
CA ALA A 9 -4.01 9.75 2.85
C ALA A 9 -4.36 11.10 2.21
N ALA A 10 -3.41 11.74 1.51
CA ALA A 10 -3.66 12.98 0.77
C ALA A 10 -4.55 12.78 -0.47
N THR A 11 -4.35 11.68 -1.20
CA THR A 11 -5.01 11.46 -2.50
C THR A 11 -5.97 10.27 -2.52
N GLY A 12 -5.90 9.39 -1.53
CA GLY A 12 -6.62 8.11 -1.48
C GLY A 12 -6.08 7.03 -2.41
N ARG A 13 -5.02 7.32 -3.19
CA ARG A 13 -4.40 6.36 -4.11
C ARG A 13 -3.59 5.31 -3.36
N PHE A 14 -3.36 4.18 -4.01
CA PHE A 14 -2.58 3.05 -3.51
C PHE A 14 -1.26 2.95 -4.26
N LEU A 15 -0.17 2.65 -3.56
CA LEU A 15 1.11 2.36 -4.20
C LEU A 15 1.13 0.89 -4.60
N ALA A 16 1.16 0.64 -5.90
CA ALA A 16 1.21 -0.70 -6.48
C ALA A 16 2.61 -0.97 -7.02
N ALA A 17 3.20 -2.11 -6.64
CA ALA A 17 4.41 -2.57 -7.33
C ALA A 17 4.04 -2.93 -8.78
N ASP A 18 4.93 -2.61 -9.71
CA ASP A 18 4.74 -2.96 -11.11
C ASP A 18 4.88 -4.48 -11.30
N PRO A 19 3.89 -5.14 -11.93
CA PRO A 19 3.88 -6.59 -12.08
C PRO A 19 4.96 -7.11 -13.05
N ASP A 20 5.48 -6.25 -13.93
CA ASP A 20 6.49 -6.57 -14.93
C ASP A 20 7.92 -6.19 -14.47
N GLY A 21 8.08 -5.80 -13.19
CA GLY A 21 9.36 -5.45 -12.57
C GLY A 21 9.80 -4.01 -12.83
N GLY A 22 8.89 -3.14 -13.25
CA GLY A 22 9.10 -1.68 -13.35
C GLY A 22 9.04 -0.94 -12.02
N GLU A 23 9.03 0.39 -12.10
CA GLU A 23 8.88 1.26 -10.93
C GLU A 23 7.45 1.19 -10.37
N PRO A 24 7.27 1.19 -9.03
CA PRO A 24 5.97 1.29 -8.40
C PRO A 24 5.18 2.51 -8.89
N MET A 25 3.86 2.34 -8.97
CA MET A 25 2.95 3.37 -9.46
C MET A 25 1.75 3.58 -8.56
N TRP A 26 1.31 4.83 -8.48
CA TRP A 26 0.11 5.22 -7.75
C TRP A 26 -1.14 4.95 -8.57
N VAL A 27 -1.99 4.05 -8.09
CA VAL A 27 -3.25 3.67 -8.73
C VAL A 27 -4.45 4.12 -7.89
N SER A 28 -5.56 4.42 -8.54
CA SER A 28 -6.76 4.94 -7.86
C SER A 28 -7.62 3.85 -7.24
N LEU A 29 -7.57 2.62 -7.75
CA LEU A 29 -8.45 1.53 -7.30
C LEU A 29 -7.66 0.42 -6.63
N LEU A 30 -8.16 -0.10 -5.52
CA LEU A 30 -7.54 -1.23 -4.82
C LEU A 30 -7.41 -2.47 -5.71
N GLN A 31 -8.36 -2.69 -6.64
CA GLN A 31 -8.27 -3.79 -7.61
C GLN A 31 -7.02 -3.69 -8.51
N GLN A 32 -6.56 -2.47 -8.82
CA GLN A 32 -5.36 -2.23 -9.61
C GLN A 32 -4.09 -2.38 -8.76
N ALA A 33 -4.22 -2.25 -7.44
CA ALA A 33 -3.12 -2.46 -6.50
C ALA A 33 -2.77 -3.94 -6.30
N GLY A 34 -3.35 -4.86 -7.08
CA GLY A 34 -3.12 -6.31 -6.97
C GLY A 34 -1.65 -6.75 -7.00
N GLY A 35 -0.73 -5.92 -7.52
CA GLY A 35 0.73 -6.12 -7.44
C GLY A 35 1.43 -5.48 -6.22
N GLY A 36 0.76 -4.61 -5.48
CA GLY A 36 1.26 -3.93 -4.27
C GLY A 36 0.87 -4.57 -2.95
N VAL A 37 0.02 -5.61 -2.97
CA VAL A 37 -0.33 -6.35 -1.75
C VAL A 37 0.87 -7.20 -1.32
N THR A 38 1.34 -7.03 -0.10
CA THR A 38 2.44 -7.83 0.46
C THR A 38 2.24 -8.08 1.94
N ASP A 39 2.83 -9.15 2.46
CA ASP A 39 2.93 -9.46 3.89
C ASP A 39 4.31 -9.11 4.47
N ASP A 40 5.22 -8.62 3.62
CA ASP A 40 6.60 -8.29 3.97
C ASP A 40 6.74 -6.82 4.39
N MET A 41 6.93 -6.62 5.69
CA MET A 41 7.11 -5.28 6.29
C MET A 41 8.42 -4.60 5.90
N GLU A 42 9.48 -5.35 5.59
CA GLU A 42 10.75 -4.76 5.14
C GLU A 42 10.56 -4.17 3.74
N ARG A 43 9.88 -4.89 2.86
CA ARG A 43 9.50 -4.39 1.53
C ARG A 43 8.63 -3.15 1.63
N ILE A 44 7.66 -3.11 2.54
CA ILE A 44 6.81 -1.93 2.77
C ILE A 44 7.67 -0.73 3.20
N ALA A 45 8.59 -0.91 4.15
CA ALA A 45 9.47 0.16 4.60
C ALA A 45 10.33 0.72 3.47
N GLN A 46 10.86 -0.15 2.59
CA GLN A 46 11.59 0.27 1.39
C GLN A 46 10.69 1.07 0.43
N LEU A 47 9.51 0.56 0.11
CA LEU A 47 8.58 1.24 -0.80
C LEU A 47 8.13 2.61 -0.27
N VAL A 48 7.91 2.73 1.04
CA VAL A 48 7.58 4.02 1.67
C VAL A 48 8.78 4.97 1.62
N GLY A 49 9.98 4.49 1.91
CA GLY A 49 11.19 5.33 1.91
C GLY A 49 11.59 5.82 0.52
N ASP A 50 11.38 5.00 -0.50
CA ASP A 50 11.87 5.26 -1.86
C ASP A 50 10.83 5.95 -2.76
N TYR A 51 9.52 5.76 -2.51
CA TYR A 51 8.46 6.17 -3.45
C TYR A 51 7.32 7.00 -2.83
N CYS A 52 7.38 7.33 -1.54
CA CYS A 52 6.40 8.21 -0.89
C CYS A 52 7.05 9.52 -0.46
N GLU A 53 6.33 10.62 -0.66
CA GLU A 53 6.72 11.91 -0.13
C GLU A 53 6.03 12.18 1.21
N PRO A 54 6.59 13.05 2.08
CA PRO A 54 5.93 13.42 3.34
C PRO A 54 4.49 13.94 3.16
N GLU A 55 4.22 14.61 2.03
CA GLU A 55 2.93 15.17 1.67
C GLU A 55 1.88 14.12 1.29
N ASP A 56 2.29 12.89 0.98
CA ASP A 56 1.37 11.78 0.71
C ASP A 56 0.69 11.27 1.99
N PHE A 57 1.29 11.53 3.15
CA PHE A 57 0.91 10.96 4.45
C PHE A 57 0.69 9.43 4.34
N PRO A 58 1.72 8.66 3.92
CA PRO A 58 1.56 7.25 3.60
C PRO A 58 1.09 6.45 4.82
N GLN A 59 0.06 5.62 4.63
CA GLN A 59 -0.49 4.69 5.62
C GLN A 59 -0.33 3.26 5.13
N VAL A 60 0.03 2.36 6.04
CA VAL A 60 0.01 0.91 5.78
C VAL A 60 -1.34 0.37 6.23
N VAL A 61 -2.13 -0.13 5.29
CA VAL A 61 -3.49 -0.63 5.53
C VAL A 61 -3.47 -2.16 5.53
N ASP A 62 -3.92 -2.76 6.63
CA ASP A 62 -4.18 -4.20 6.73
C ASP A 62 -5.56 -4.52 6.12
N LEU A 63 -5.57 -5.18 4.97
CA LEU A 63 -6.81 -5.58 4.28
C LEU A 63 -7.57 -6.71 4.98
N ASP A 64 -6.95 -7.38 5.95
CA ASP A 64 -7.59 -8.39 6.77
C ASP A 64 -8.09 -7.81 8.11
N ARG A 65 -7.66 -6.58 8.47
CA ARG A 65 -8.05 -5.87 9.69
C ARG A 65 -8.13 -4.37 9.47
N LEU A 66 -9.30 -3.89 9.04
CA LEU A 66 -9.53 -2.49 8.71
C LEU A 66 -9.68 -1.58 9.96
N GLY A 67 -9.57 -2.13 11.17
CA GLY A 67 -9.67 -1.39 12.43
C GLY A 67 -11.10 -1.04 12.84
N THR A 68 -12.09 -1.70 12.26
CA THR A 68 -13.51 -1.62 12.60
C THR A 68 -13.85 -2.50 13.82
N ALA A 69 -15.01 -2.26 14.42
CA ALA A 69 -15.50 -3.08 15.53
C ALA A 69 -15.69 -4.57 15.18
N ASN A 70 -15.63 -4.94 13.90
CA ASN A 70 -15.73 -6.31 13.42
C ASN A 70 -14.37 -7.00 13.20
N ASP A 71 -13.25 -6.29 13.38
CA ASP A 71 -11.89 -6.81 13.13
C ASP A 71 -11.25 -7.47 14.38
N TYR A 72 -11.95 -7.48 15.53
CA TYR A 72 -11.48 -8.01 16.83
C TYR A 72 -12.50 -8.90 17.54
#